data_AF-A0A6I4Q3S2-F1
#
_entry.id   AF-A0A6I4Q3S2-F1
#
_cell.length_a   1.000
_cell.length_b   1.000
_cell.length_c   1.000
_cell.angle_alpha   90.00
_cell.angle_beta   90.00
_cell.angle_gamma   90.00
#
_symmetry.space_group_name_H-M   'P 1'
#
loop_
_entity.id
_entity.type
_entity.pdbx_description
1 polymer ?
#
loop_
_entity_poly.entity_id
_entity_poly.type
_entity_poly.pdbx_seq_one_letter_code
_entity_poly.pdbx_strand_id
1 'polypeptide(L)' 'MAYKITATIIKKWQSPTSWTHFTDEELTVEQCIKKLSNGKEPVQLDNFECVRV' A
#
# COMPACT_ATOMS: atom_id res chain seq x y z
N MET A 1 11.54 -6.68 13.05
CA MET A 1 12.08 -7.24 11.79
C MET A 1 11.54 -6.33 10.72
N ALA A 2 12.36 -5.76 9.85
CA ALA A 2 11.85 -4.77 8.93
C ALA A 2 11.22 -5.46 7.70
N TYR A 3 10.10 -4.91 7.24
CA TYR A 3 9.45 -5.25 6.00
C TYR A 3 9.40 -4.00 5.13
N LYS A 4 9.70 -4.17 3.86
CA LYS A 4 9.52 -3.18 2.82
C LYS A 4 8.32 -3.59 1.98
N ILE A 5 7.33 -2.74 1.93
CA ILE A 5 6.13 -2.90 1.14
C ILE A 5 6.23 -1.96 -0.05
N THR A 6 6.06 -2.48 -1.25
CA THR A 6 5.98 -1.70 -2.48
C THR A 6 4.66 -2.00 -3.17
N ALA A 7 3.94 -0.97 -3.60
CA ALA A 7 2.70 -1.14 -4.34
C ALA A 7 2.43 0.09 -5.21
N THR A 8 1.61 -0.06 -6.23
CA THR A 8 1.09 1.05 -7.02
C THR A 8 -0.30 1.43 -6.52
N ILE A 9 -0.45 2.65 -6.04
CA ILE A 9 -1.71 3.21 -5.60
C ILE A 9 -2.50 3.68 -6.82
N ILE A 10 -3.66 3.08 -7.04
CA ILE A 10 -4.63 3.50 -8.05
C ILE A 10 -5.80 4.14 -7.30
N LYS A 11 -6.04 5.43 -7.55
CA LYS A 11 -7.22 6.15 -7.05
C LYS A 11 -8.06 6.64 -8.22
N LYS A 12 -9.37 6.74 -8.01
CA LYS A 12 -10.27 7.27 -9.03
C LYS A 12 -9.87 8.73 -9.32
N TRP A 13 -9.67 9.07 -10.61
CA TRP A 13 -9.27 10.41 -11.06
C TRP A 13 -7.84 10.85 -10.72
N GLN A 14 -6.98 9.94 -10.28
CA GLN A 14 -5.57 10.21 -10.04
C GLN A 14 -4.71 9.26 -10.88
N SER A 15 -3.51 9.71 -11.20
CA SER A 15 -2.52 8.86 -11.84
C SER A 15 -2.03 7.77 -10.88
N PRO A 16 -1.77 6.55 -11.39
CA PRO A 16 -1.17 5.49 -10.59
C PRO A 16 0.15 5.99 -9.99
N THR A 17 0.30 5.86 -8.68
CA THR A 17 1.46 6.38 -7.94
C THR A 17 2.18 5.25 -7.24
N SER A 18 3.48 5.12 -7.47
CA SER A 18 4.32 4.18 -6.73
C SER A 18 4.38 4.54 -5.26
N TRP A 19 4.11 3.58 -4.41
CA TRP A 19 4.11 3.69 -2.95
C TRP A 19 5.11 2.71 -2.37
N THR A 20 5.89 3.19 -1.40
CA THR A 20 6.84 2.37 -0.65
C THR A 20 6.68 2.68 0.82
N HIS A 21 6.53 1.64 1.64
CA HIS A 21 6.34 1.76 3.07
C HIS A 21 7.23 0.77 3.81
N PHE A 22 7.81 1.21 4.91
CA PHE A 22 8.63 0.38 5.78
C PHE A 22 7.91 0.19 7.10
N THR A 23 7.89 -1.03 7.60
CA THR A 23 7.18 -1.40 8.82
C THR A 23 7.89 -2.54 9.51
N ASP A 24 7.79 -2.61 10.84
CA ASP A 24 8.36 -3.70 11.64
C ASP A 24 7.46 -4.96 11.67
N GLU A 25 6.27 -4.87 11.07
CA GLU A 25 5.24 -5.91 11.06
C GLU A 25 4.84 -6.24 9.61
N GLU A 26 4.47 -7.49 9.35
CA GLU A 26 3.95 -7.87 8.04
C GLU A 26 2.55 -7.27 7.87
N LEU A 27 2.37 -6.39 6.89
CA LEU A 27 1.06 -5.81 6.56
C LEU A 27 0.47 -6.52 5.34
N THR A 28 -0.84 -6.77 5.40
CA THR A 28 -1.61 -7.28 4.27
C THR A 28 -2.09 -6.15 3.36
N VAL A 29 -2.47 -6.50 2.13
CA VAL A 29 -3.07 -5.58 1.16
C VAL A 29 -4.24 -4.81 1.78
N GLU A 30 -5.13 -5.48 2.53
CA GLU A 30 -6.28 -4.86 3.18
C GLU A 30 -5.89 -3.83 4.25
N GLN A 31 -4.85 -4.12 5.05
CA GLN A 31 -4.30 -3.16 6.03
C GLN A 31 -3.73 -1.92 5.34
N CYS A 32 -3.00 -2.12 4.24
CA CYS A 32 -2.47 -1.02 3.43
C CYS A 32 -3.59 -0.19 2.78
N ILE A 33 -4.60 -0.83 2.19
CA ILE A 33 -5.77 -0.15 1.62
C ILE A 33 -6.48 0.66 2.69
N LYS A 34 -6.70 0.10 3.89
CA LYS A 34 -7.37 0.79 4.99
C LYS A 34 -6.58 2.02 5.45
N LYS A 35 -5.25 1.90 5.56
CA LYS A 35 -4.35 3.04 5.87
C LYS A 35 -4.39 4.12 4.78
N LEU A 36 -4.41 3.72 3.51
CA LEU A 36 -4.33 4.65 2.37
C LEU A 36 -5.67 5.31 2.02
N SER A 37 -6.77 4.60 2.22
CA SER A 37 -8.13 5.08 1.96
C SER A 37 -8.54 6.15 2.97
N ASN A 38 -8.02 6.08 4.21
CA ASN A 38 -8.29 7.01 5.30
C ASN A 38 -9.79 7.40 5.43
N GLY A 39 -10.69 6.47 5.08
CA GLY A 39 -12.14 6.63 5.09
C GLY A 39 -12.75 7.57 4.05
N LYS A 40 -11.98 8.14 3.11
CA LYS A 40 -12.51 9.12 2.15
C LYS A 40 -12.81 8.53 0.77
N GLU A 41 -11.93 7.68 0.25
CA GLU A 41 -12.04 7.18 -1.13
C GLU A 41 -11.54 5.74 -1.25
N PRO A 42 -12.18 4.90 -2.08
CA PRO A 42 -11.68 3.56 -2.37
C PRO A 42 -10.32 3.67 -3.07
N VAL A 43 -9.31 3.03 -2.47
CA VAL A 43 -7.96 2.93 -3.02
C VAL A 43 -7.75 1.50 -3.47
N GLN A 44 -7.26 1.32 -4.70
CA GLN A 44 -6.79 0.03 -5.18
C GLN A 44 -5.27 0.00 -5.11
N LEU A 45 -4.73 -1.15 -4.72
CA LEU A 45 -3.30 -1.43 -4.76
C LEU A 45 -3.06 -2.45 -5.87
N ASP A 46 -2.11 -2.13 -6.74
CA ASP A 46 -1.64 -2.99 -7.83
C ASP A 46 -0.14 -3.24 -7.67
N ASN A 47 0.38 -4.35 -8.20
CA ASN A 47 1.78 -4.76 -8.01
C ASN A 47 2.22 -4.73 -6.52
N PHE A 48 1.38 -5.24 -5.62
CA PHE A 48 1.70 -5.28 -4.18
C PHE A 48 2.77 -6.35 -3.90
N GLU A 49 3.87 -5.92 -3.28
CA GLU A 49 4.94 -6.77 -2.79
C GLU A 49 5.28 -6.39 -1.35
N CYS A 50 5.45 -7.40 -0.49
CA CYS A 50 5.92 -7.26 0.87
C CYS A 50 7.17 -8.13 1.02
N VAL A 51 8.33 -7.50 1.19
CA VAL A 51 9.61 -8.19 1.31
C VAL A 51 10.24 -7.91 2.66
N ARG A 52 10.77 -8.94 3.31
CA ARG A 52 11.52 -8.80 4.57
C ARG A 52 12.92 -8.24 4.28
N VAL A 53 13.33 -7.22 5.01
CA VAL A 53 14.63 -6.52 4.88
C VAL A 53 15.41 -6.48 6.19
#